data_AF-A0A949BFK4-F1
#
_entry.id   AF-A0A949BFK4-F1
#
_cell.length_a   1.000
_cell.length_b   1.000
_cell.length_c   1.000
_cell.angle_alpha   90.00
_cell.angle_beta   90.00
_cell.angle_gamma   90.00
#
_symmetry.space_group_name_H-M   'P 1'
#
loop_
_entity.id
_entity.type
_entity.pdbx_description
1 polymer ?
#
loop_
_entity_poly.entity_id
_entity_poly.type
_entity_poly.pdbx_seq_one_letter_code
_entity_poly.pdbx_strand_id
1 'polypeptide(L)'
;MKENLLQFLKFFLVGSLNFLIDLGILFLLISASGMDKGWQYSVFKGISFFIATVNSYFLNRAWTFESKERKFNLFLLISIIGFFINVGVASLVVNSISPWFGLNSKTWAIIGAVKGSFVGLFWNFLGYKFIVFKENV
;
A
#
# COMPACT_ATOMS: atom_id res chain seq x y z
N MET A 1 9.79 -6.28 -26.09
CA MET A 1 9.10 -5.01 -25.77
C MET A 1 7.65 -5.22 -25.31
N LYS A 2 6.83 -6.04 -25.99
CA LYS A 2 5.44 -6.34 -25.59
C LYS A 2 5.31 -7.06 -24.22
N GLU A 3 6.26 -7.92 -23.86
CA GLU A 3 6.25 -8.67 -22.60
C GLU A 3 6.46 -7.78 -21.36
N ASN A 4 7.38 -6.82 -21.43
CA ASN A 4 7.64 -5.87 -20.33
C ASN A 4 6.44 -4.95 -20.07
N LEU A 5 5.73 -4.54 -21.13
CA LEU A 5 4.51 -3.73 -21.00
C LEU A 5 3.39 -4.52 -20.32
N LEU A 6 3.24 -5.80 -20.69
CA LEU A 6 2.19 -6.66 -20.13
C LEU A 6 2.43 -6.99 -18.65
N GLN A 7 3.69 -7.19 -18.26
CA GLN A 7 4.08 -7.33 -16.84
C GLN A 7 3.83 -6.03 -16.05
N PHE A 8 4.20 -4.88 -16.61
CA PHE A 8 3.93 -3.58 -15.99
C PHE A 8 2.42 -3.33 -15.80
N LEU A 9 1.60 -3.62 -16.81
CA LEU A 9 0.15 -3.46 -16.73
C LEU A 9 -0.47 -4.38 -15.67
N LYS A 10 -0.02 -5.63 -15.59
CA LYS A 10 -0.42 -6.55 -14.51
C LYS A 10 -0.06 -5.98 -13.15
N PHE A 11 1.19 -5.56 -12.95
CA PHE A 11 1.63 -4.94 -11.70
C PHE A 11 0.79 -3.71 -11.34
N PHE A 12 0.53 -2.84 -12.31
CA PHE A 12 -0.28 -1.64 -12.12
C PHE A 12 -1.74 -1.96 -11.77
N LEU A 13 -2.36 -2.93 -12.43
CA LEU A 13 -3.72 -3.39 -12.12
C LEU A 13 -3.82 -3.95 -10.70
N VAL A 14 -2.89 -4.84 -10.31
CA VAL A 14 -2.85 -5.42 -8.97
C VAL A 14 -2.60 -4.33 -7.92
N GLY A 15 -1.67 -3.40 -8.19
CA GLY A 15 -1.40 -2.27 -7.32
C GLY A 15 -2.62 -1.35 -7.15
N SER A 16 -3.32 -1.05 -8.24
CA SER A 16 -4.52 -0.20 -8.23
C SER A 16 -5.67 -0.84 -7.47
N LEU A 17 -5.89 -2.15 -7.65
CA LEU A 17 -6.92 -2.88 -6.90
C LEU A 17 -6.64 -2.85 -5.39
N ASN A 18 -5.40 -3.13 -4.98
CA ASN A 18 -5.04 -3.09 -3.57
C ASN A 18 -5.15 -1.68 -2.99
N PHE A 19 -4.80 -0.66 -3.77
CA PHE A 19 -4.97 0.73 -3.36
C PHE A 19 -6.44 1.09 -3.13
N LEU A 20 -7.35 0.65 -4.02
CA LEU A 20 -8.79 0.87 -3.84
C LEU A 20 -9.35 0.13 -2.62
N ILE A 21 -8.91 -1.10 -2.37
CA ILE A 21 -9.30 -1.86 -1.18
C ILE A 21 -8.84 -1.16 0.10
N ASP A 22 -7.59 -0.72 0.13
CA ASP A 22 -7.01 0.04 1.25
C ASP A 22 -7.79 1.33 1.53
N LEU A 23 -8.05 2.14 0.50
CA LEU A 23 -8.84 3.36 0.67
C LEU A 23 -10.28 3.07 1.08
N GLY A 24 -10.91 2.05 0.50
CA GLY A 24 -12.28 1.66 0.82
C GLY A 24 -12.42 1.25 2.29
N ILE A 25 -11.52 0.39 2.78
CA ILE A 25 -11.54 -0.05 4.18
C ILE A 25 -11.25 1.12 5.12
N LEU A 26 -10.25 1.95 4.81
CA LEU A 26 -9.96 3.12 5.63
C LEU A 26 -11.14 4.07 5.71
N PHE A 27 -11.79 4.36 4.58
CA PHE A 27 -12.97 5.20 4.52
C PHE A 27 -14.11 4.63 5.36
N LEU A 28 -14.35 3.32 5.31
CA LEU A 28 -15.35 2.65 6.13
C LEU A 28 -15.03 2.76 7.63
N LEU A 29 -13.78 2.49 8.03
CA LEU A 29 -13.35 2.58 9.44
C LEU A 29 -13.48 4.01 10.00
N ILE A 30 -13.06 5.01 9.24
CA ILE A 30 -13.20 6.42 9.61
C ILE A 30 -14.68 6.83 9.66
N SER A 31 -15.49 6.39 8.70
CA SER A 31 -16.91 6.75 8.64
C SER A 31 -17.71 6.11 9.77
N ALA A 32 -17.40 4.86 10.13
CA ALA A 32 -18.07 4.14 11.20
C ALA A 32 -17.68 4.63 12.61
N SER A 33 -16.40 4.99 12.82
CA SER A 33 -15.91 5.44 14.13
C SER A 33 -16.02 6.95 14.34
N GLY A 34 -16.09 7.74 13.26
CA GLY A 34 -15.96 9.20 13.30
C GLY A 34 -14.53 9.69 13.59
N MET A 35 -13.56 8.80 13.77
CA MET A 35 -12.18 9.14 14.12
C MET A 35 -11.31 9.14 12.87
N ASP A 36 -10.68 10.28 12.58
CA ASP A 36 -9.93 10.52 11.34
C ASP A 36 -8.52 11.09 11.58
N LYS A 37 -8.11 11.23 12.84
CA LYS A 37 -6.77 11.68 13.26
C LYS A 37 -6.26 10.89 14.46
N GLY A 38 -5.05 11.24 14.89
CA GLY A 38 -4.41 10.71 16.08
C GLY A 38 -3.87 9.30 15.88
N TRP A 39 -3.75 8.58 16.99
CA TRP A 39 -3.27 7.19 16.99
C TRP A 39 -4.30 6.25 16.34
N GLN A 40 -5.60 6.56 16.45
CA GLN A 40 -6.67 5.76 15.86
C GLN A 40 -6.60 5.75 14.33
N TYR A 41 -6.33 6.90 13.70
CA TYR A 41 -6.07 6.94 12.26
C TYR A 41 -4.94 6.00 11.86
N SER A 42 -3.84 5.99 12.63
CA SER A 42 -2.68 5.13 12.36
C SER A 42 -3.06 3.65 12.44
N VAL A 43 -3.88 3.28 13.42
CA VAL A 43 -4.42 1.91 13.58
C VAL A 43 -5.32 1.54 12.41
N PHE A 44 -6.28 2.41 12.04
CA PHE A 44 -7.18 2.14 10.91
C PHE A 44 -6.42 2.02 9.60
N LYS A 45 -5.42 2.86 9.39
CA LYS A 45 -4.54 2.80 8.22
C LYS A 45 -3.72 1.51 8.21
N GLY A 46 -3.25 1.07 9.37
CA GLY A 46 -2.62 -0.23 9.52
C GLY A 46 -3.55 -1.38 9.14
N ILE A 47 -4.78 -1.40 9.67
CA ILE A 47 -5.78 -2.44 9.35
C ILE A 47 -6.12 -2.45 7.85
N SER A 48 -6.39 -1.28 7.27
CA SER A 48 -6.76 -1.18 5.85
C SER A 48 -5.64 -1.66 4.94
N PHE A 49 -4.40 -1.24 5.20
CA PHE A 49 -3.27 -1.65 4.40
C PHE A 49 -2.90 -3.12 4.61
N PHE A 50 -3.08 -3.66 5.83
CA PHE A 50 -2.90 -5.09 6.10
C PHE A 50 -3.86 -5.93 5.26
N ILE A 51 -5.16 -5.60 5.26
CA ILE A 51 -6.16 -6.32 4.47
C ILE A 51 -5.84 -6.23 2.97
N ALA A 52 -5.46 -5.05 2.48
CA ALA A 52 -5.04 -4.88 1.09
C ALA A 52 -3.79 -5.72 0.75
N THR A 53 -2.83 -5.82 1.68
CA THR A 53 -1.61 -6.63 1.49
C THR A 53 -1.93 -8.12 1.47
N VAL A 54 -2.82 -8.60 2.34
CA VAL A 54 -3.31 -9.99 2.34
C VAL A 54 -4.04 -10.31 1.03
N ASN A 55 -4.87 -9.40 0.53
CA ASN A 55 -5.50 -9.56 -0.78
C ASN A 55 -4.45 -9.65 -1.90
N SER A 56 -3.45 -8.77 -1.86
CA SER A 56 -2.30 -8.81 -2.78
C SER A 56 -1.57 -10.14 -2.74
N TYR A 57 -1.40 -10.73 -1.56
CA TYR A 57 -0.76 -12.03 -1.40
C TYR A 57 -1.53 -13.13 -2.14
N PHE A 58 -2.84 -13.26 -1.91
CA PHE A 58 -3.64 -14.29 -2.60
C PHE A 58 -3.63 -14.10 -4.11
N LEU A 59 -3.75 -12.86 -4.58
CA LEU A 59 -3.76 -12.55 -6.00
C LEU A 59 -2.40 -12.87 -6.65
N ASN A 60 -1.28 -12.46 -6.05
CA ASN A 60 0.05 -12.74 -6.59
C ASN A 60 0.42 -14.23 -6.48
N ARG A 61 -0.03 -14.92 -5.43
CA ARG A 61 0.16 -16.37 -5.29
C ARG A 61 -0.59 -17.15 -6.37
N ALA A 62 -1.83 -16.77 -6.68
CA ALA A 62 -2.63 -17.43 -7.71
C ALA A 62 -2.17 -17.14 -9.15
N TRP A 63 -1.49 -16.00 -9.37
CA TRP A 63 -1.25 -15.49 -10.73
C TRP A 63 0.22 -15.35 -11.14
N THR A 64 1.17 -15.30 -10.19
CA THR A 64 2.55 -14.88 -10.48
C THR A 64 3.62 -15.86 -10.00
N PHE A 65 3.34 -16.72 -9.01
CA PHE A 65 4.36 -17.58 -8.42
C PHE A 65 4.02 -19.08 -8.55
N GLU A 66 4.42 -19.68 -9.67
CA GLU A 66 4.77 -21.09 -9.68
C GLU A 66 6.02 -21.29 -8.79
N SER A 67 5.77 -21.71 -7.54
CA SER A 67 6.67 -22.39 -6.58
C SER A 67 8.18 -22.06 -6.56
N LYS A 68 8.56 -20.83 -6.15
CA LYS A 68 9.91 -20.56 -5.60
C LYS A 68 9.83 -19.85 -4.25
N GLU A 69 9.80 -20.60 -3.15
CA GLU A 69 9.65 -20.12 -1.76
C GLU A 69 10.61 -18.98 -1.37
N ARG A 70 11.82 -18.94 -1.92
CA ARG A 70 12.80 -17.88 -1.65
C ARG A 70 12.36 -16.50 -2.17
N LYS A 71 11.79 -16.42 -3.37
CA LYS A 71 11.31 -15.14 -3.94
C LYS A 71 10.09 -14.64 -3.16
N PHE A 72 9.32 -15.58 -2.60
CA PHE A 72 8.17 -15.29 -1.76
C PHE A 72 8.55 -14.64 -0.41
N ASN A 73 9.54 -15.19 0.31
CA ASN A 73 9.97 -14.60 1.58
C ASN A 73 10.53 -13.17 1.41
N LEU A 74 11.23 -12.90 0.31
CA LEU A 74 11.71 -11.56 -0.03
C LEU A 74 10.55 -10.60 -0.35
N PHE A 75 9.55 -11.07 -1.09
CA PHE A 75 8.33 -10.29 -1.37
C PHE A 75 7.61 -9.88 -0.07
N LEU A 76 7.44 -10.83 0.86
CA LEU A 76 6.83 -10.55 2.17
C LEU A 76 7.63 -9.53 2.97
N LEU A 77 8.95 -9.68 3.05
CA LEU A 77 9.82 -8.76 3.78
C LEU A 77 9.68 -7.33 3.25
N ILE A 78 9.72 -7.15 1.93
CA ILE A 78 9.59 -5.84 1.29
C ILE A 78 8.19 -5.26 1.53
N SER A 79 7.14 -6.09 1.46
CA SER A 79 5.76 -5.68 1.74
C SER A 79 5.58 -5.19 3.17
N ILE A 80 6.20 -5.87 4.15
CA ILE A 80 6.14 -5.48 5.57
C ILE A 80 6.86 -4.14 5.79
N ILE A 81 8.01 -3.91 5.15
CA ILE A 81 8.67 -2.60 5.26
C ILE A 81 7.82 -1.52 4.58
N GLY A 82 7.26 -1.82 3.40
CA GLY A 82 6.33 -0.93 2.70
C GLY A 82 5.09 -0.60 3.51
N PHE A 83 4.58 -1.55 4.31
CA PHE A 83 3.50 -1.33 5.27
C PHE A 83 3.87 -0.23 6.26
N PHE A 84 5.01 -0.33 6.93
CA PHE A 84 5.41 0.65 7.94
C PHE A 84 5.69 2.03 7.32
N ILE A 85 6.30 2.07 6.14
CA ILE A 85 6.51 3.31 5.39
C ILE A 85 5.17 3.96 5.04
N ASN A 86 4.22 3.19 4.51
CA ASN A 86 2.91 3.70 4.13
C ASN A 86 2.17 4.29 5.34
N VAL A 87 1.98 3.49 6.38
CA VAL A 87 1.26 3.89 7.59
C VAL A 87 1.97 5.06 8.28
N GLY A 88 3.30 5.02 8.37
CA GLY A 88 4.10 6.09 8.96
C GLY A 88 3.95 7.42 8.22
N VAL A 89 4.13 7.42 6.90
CA VAL A 89 3.99 8.63 6.07
C VAL A 89 2.56 9.16 6.13
N ALA A 90 1.55 8.30 6.00
CA ALA A 90 0.16 8.71 6.10
C ALA A 90 -0.13 9.37 7.45
N SER A 91 0.35 8.76 8.54
CA SER A 91 0.15 9.26 9.90
C SER A 91 0.88 10.58 10.15
N LEU A 92 2.10 10.75 9.62
CA LEU A 92 2.82 12.02 9.68
C LEU A 92 2.07 13.12 8.95
N VAL A 93 1.55 12.85 7.75
CA VAL A 93 0.76 13.84 7.00
C VAL A 93 -0.49 14.26 7.76
N VAL A 94 -1.24 13.30 8.31
CA VAL A 94 -2.52 13.59 8.98
C VAL A 94 -2.34 14.28 10.32
N ASN A 95 -1.31 13.88 11.08
CA ASN A 95 -1.12 14.34 12.46
C ASN A 95 -0.17 15.53 12.61
N SER A 96 0.78 15.71 11.69
CA SER A 96 1.81 16.76 11.79
C SER A 96 1.58 17.93 10.85
N ILE A 97 0.74 17.76 9.81
CA ILE A 97 0.49 18.79 8.80
C ILE A 97 -0.98 19.22 8.88
N SER A 98 -1.21 20.53 9.02
CA SER A 98 -2.57 21.08 8.97
C SER A 98 -3.21 20.88 7.59
N PRO A 99 -4.52 20.63 7.52
CA PRO A 99 -5.21 20.48 6.25
C PRO A 99 -5.01 21.70 5.35
N TRP A 100 -4.56 21.47 4.12
CA TRP A 100 -4.42 22.54 3.14
C TRP A 100 -5.79 23.04 2.70
N PHE A 101 -5.87 24.32 2.32
CA PHE A 101 -7.06 24.93 1.72
C PHE A 101 -8.37 24.80 2.53
N GLY A 102 -8.27 24.64 3.85
CA GLY A 102 -9.46 24.49 4.72
C GLY A 102 -10.21 23.17 4.50
N LEU A 103 -9.55 22.16 3.95
CA LEU A 103 -10.15 20.85 3.72
C LEU A 103 -10.69 20.25 5.03
N ASN A 104 -11.84 19.58 4.92
CA ASN A 104 -12.40 18.81 6.04
C ASN A 104 -11.37 17.74 6.46
N SER A 105 -11.28 17.54 7.77
CA SER A 105 -10.46 16.54 8.43
C SER A 105 -10.58 15.14 7.81
N LYS A 106 -11.80 14.70 7.47
CA LYS A 106 -12.01 13.38 6.83
C LYS A 106 -11.37 13.31 5.44
N THR A 107 -11.51 14.38 4.65
CA THR A 107 -10.88 14.47 3.32
C THR A 107 -9.35 14.52 3.45
N TRP A 108 -8.84 15.21 4.46
CA TRP A 108 -7.41 15.25 4.76
C TRP A 108 -6.85 13.87 5.12
N ALA A 109 -7.61 13.07 5.90
CA ALA A 109 -7.24 11.71 6.25
C ALA A 109 -7.09 10.80 5.03
N ILE A 110 -7.98 10.95 4.05
CA ILE A 110 -7.90 10.23 2.76
C ILE A 110 -6.69 10.73 1.94
N ILE A 111 -6.45 12.05 1.88
CA ILE A 111 -5.26 12.59 1.19
C ILE A 111 -3.95 12.08 1.83
N GLY A 112 -3.89 12.03 3.16
CA GLY A 112 -2.77 11.44 3.87
C GLY A 112 -2.55 9.98 3.50
N ALA A 113 -3.63 9.20 3.42
CA ALA A 113 -3.58 7.80 3.01
C ALA A 113 -3.11 7.64 1.56
N VAL A 114 -3.58 8.49 0.64
CA VAL A 114 -3.14 8.52 -0.76
C VAL A 114 -1.64 8.78 -0.82
N LYS A 115 -1.13 9.81 -0.12
CA LYS A 115 0.30 10.14 -0.08
C LYS A 115 1.15 9.00 0.50
N GLY A 116 0.72 8.41 1.61
CA GLY A 116 1.37 7.24 2.20
C GLY A 116 1.43 6.06 1.24
N SER A 117 0.33 5.78 0.53
CA SER A 117 0.26 4.72 -0.47
C SER A 117 1.13 4.97 -1.69
N PHE A 118 1.27 6.22 -2.15
CA PHE A 118 2.23 6.53 -3.20
C PHE A 118 3.68 6.24 -2.78
N VAL A 119 4.08 6.64 -1.58
CA VAL A 119 5.44 6.40 -1.08
C VAL A 119 5.69 4.89 -0.85
N GLY A 120 4.72 4.20 -0.22
CA GLY A 120 4.81 2.76 0.00
C GLY A 120 4.83 1.96 -1.31
N LEU A 121 4.08 2.37 -2.32
CA LEU A 121 4.11 1.76 -3.65
C LEU A 121 5.48 1.95 -4.31
N PHE A 122 6.06 3.15 -4.22
CA PHE A 122 7.38 3.43 -4.77
C PHE A 122 8.44 2.54 -4.11
N TRP A 123 8.39 2.40 -2.79
CA TRP A 123 9.24 1.46 -2.05
C TRP A 123 9.07 0.01 -2.53
N ASN A 124 7.83 -0.48 -2.59
CA ASN A 124 7.55 -1.85 -3.01
C ASN A 124 8.04 -2.10 -4.44
N PHE A 125 7.82 -1.16 -5.36
CA PHE A 125 8.30 -1.25 -6.74
C PHE A 125 9.82 -1.35 -6.81
N LEU A 126 10.56 -0.47 -6.14
CA LEU A 126 12.02 -0.50 -6.12
C LEU A 126 12.55 -1.77 -5.46
N GLY A 127 11.97 -2.18 -4.33
CA GLY A 127 12.32 -3.41 -3.63
C GLY A 127 12.13 -4.64 -4.52
N TYR A 128 10.97 -4.77 -5.16
CA TYR A 128 10.73 -5.90 -6.06
C TYR A 128 11.68 -5.88 -7.26
N LYS A 129 11.85 -4.71 -7.89
CA LYS A 129 12.72 -4.55 -9.05
C LYS A 129 14.18 -4.91 -8.76
N PHE A 130 14.73 -4.45 -7.64
CA PHE A 130 16.17 -4.57 -7.36
C PHE A 130 16.55 -5.73 -6.46
N ILE A 131 15.62 -6.28 -5.66
CA ILE A 131 15.90 -7.34 -4.69
C ILE A 131 15.24 -8.67 -5.10
N VAL A 132 13.98 -8.64 -5.54
CA VAL A 132 13.24 -9.88 -5.89
C VAL A 132 13.51 -10.32 -7.32
N PHE A 133 13.57 -9.36 -8.25
CA PHE A 133 13.74 -9.61 -9.68
C PHE A 133 15.18 -9.42 -10.17
N LYS A 134 16.16 -9.24 -9.27
CA LYS A 134 17.57 -9.38 -9.62
C LYS A 134 17.87 -10.85 -9.84
N GLU A 135 17.46 -11.37 -10.99
CA GLU A 135 18.00 -12.58 -11.56
C GLU A 135 19.45 -12.28 -11.94
N ASN A 136 20.35 -13.14 -11.44
CA ASN A 136 21.76 -13.16 -11.81
C ASN A 136 21.85 -13.13 -13.35
N VAL A 137 22.32 -12.02 -13.91
CA VAL A 137 23.01 -12.06 -15.21
C VAL A 137 24.29 -12.85 -15.02
#